data_AF-A0A1L9UDU2-F1
#
_entry.id   AF-A0A1L9UDU2-F1
#
_cell.length_a   1.000
_cell.length_b   1.000
_cell.length_c   1.000
_cell.angle_alpha   90.00
_cell.angle_beta   90.00
_cell.angle_gamma   90.00
#
_symmetry.space_group_name_H-M   'P 1'
#
loop_
_entity.id
_entity.type
_entity.pdbx_description
1 polymer ?
#
loop_
_entity_poly.entity_id
_entity_poly.type
_entity_poly.pdbx_seq_one_letter_code
_entity_poly.pdbx_strand_id
1 'polypeptide(L)'
;MAWLELFGGENEVNREMKGTYSRLGAFRIIKECLEPHSTMTVEQTAQALHELLPAPDDRAFPGGGDLFGNLILELSQQIDYDNAAQDRLVQVLQRLQDSDRVKKHIRAGAAGQGYGRYESMPQMMFSLEYYAASRLDKDKNEEYFLNLRAFIARLCRAGVMQGQAWLVEEMRIALEDSLPGGNIDIASIMGAAIIILFAGEWLYNEVVRAPKCHEIDHNDLWETGTYYNGPRHGLARWKHWQRQLVRVDQIVRLDQESRRLILRAAWYMQGMAQCLVLY
;
A
#
# COMPACT_ATOMS: atom_id res chain seq x y z
N MET A 1 -14.03 -16.39 -1.86
CA MET A 1 -13.78 -16.42 -3.32
C MET A 1 -13.79 -14.96 -3.76
N ALA A 2 -12.70 -14.45 -4.33
CA ALA A 2 -12.65 -13.04 -4.75
C ALA A 2 -13.41 -12.89 -6.06
N TRP A 3 -14.60 -12.27 -6.02
CA TRP A 3 -15.35 -11.92 -7.21
C TRP A 3 -14.77 -10.62 -7.77
N LEU A 4 -13.76 -10.76 -8.64
CA LEU A 4 -13.14 -9.61 -9.28
C LEU A 4 -13.98 -9.13 -10.46
N GLU A 5 -14.28 -7.83 -10.43
CA GLU A 5 -14.95 -7.11 -11.50
C GLU A 5 -14.02 -6.03 -12.07
N LEU A 6 -14.04 -5.90 -13.40
CA LEU A 6 -13.36 -4.81 -14.08
C LEU A 6 -14.29 -3.60 -14.13
N PHE A 7 -13.84 -2.44 -13.67
CA PHE A 7 -14.67 -1.24 -13.70
C PHE A 7 -15.09 -0.87 -15.13
N GLY A 8 -16.39 -0.61 -15.31
CA GLY A 8 -17.00 -0.38 -16.62
C GLY A 8 -17.19 -1.65 -17.47
N GLY A 9 -16.80 -2.83 -16.96
CA GLY A 9 -16.98 -4.12 -17.61
C GLY A 9 -16.20 -4.28 -18.91
N GLU A 10 -16.66 -5.17 -19.78
CA GLU A 10 -16.10 -5.29 -21.12
C GLU A 10 -16.63 -4.20 -22.05
N ASN A 11 -15.86 -3.14 -22.23
CA ASN A 11 -16.18 -2.04 -23.14
C ASN A 11 -14.99 -1.74 -24.07
N GLU A 12 -15.20 -0.86 -25.06
CA GLU A 12 -14.18 -0.48 -26.03
C GLU A 12 -12.93 0.10 -25.36
N VAL A 13 -13.08 0.94 -24.34
CA VAL A 13 -11.96 1.56 -23.60
C VAL A 13 -11.11 0.50 -22.89
N ASN A 14 -11.73 -0.53 -22.33
CA ASN A 14 -11.02 -1.61 -21.63
C ASN A 14 -10.39 -2.61 -22.60
N ARG A 15 -10.96 -2.79 -23.80
CA ARG A 15 -10.43 -3.62 -24.88
C ARG A 15 -9.35 -2.94 -25.70
N GLU A 16 -9.35 -1.61 -25.72
CA GLU A 16 -8.41 -0.81 -26.50
C GLU A 16 -6.97 -1.22 -26.19
N MET A 17 -6.26 -1.59 -27.24
CA MET A 17 -4.85 -1.92 -27.18
C MET A 17 -4.04 -0.63 -27.23
N LYS A 18 -3.25 -0.38 -26.20
CA LYS A 18 -2.32 0.75 -26.10
C LYS A 18 -0.90 0.21 -26.15
N GLY A 19 -0.35 0.14 -27.36
CA GLY A 19 0.80 -0.73 -27.65
C GLY A 19 0.36 -2.20 -27.55
N THR A 20 1.09 -3.02 -26.79
CA THR A 20 0.71 -4.40 -26.47
C THR A 20 -0.27 -4.50 -25.31
N TYR A 21 -0.50 -3.42 -24.56
CA TYR A 21 -1.28 -3.46 -23.34
C TYR A 21 -2.78 -3.30 -23.60
N SER A 22 -3.59 -4.18 -23.03
CA SER A 22 -5.02 -3.93 -22.82
C SER A 22 -5.37 -4.13 -21.35
N ARG A 23 -6.23 -3.25 -20.82
CA ARG A 23 -6.69 -3.35 -19.43
C ARG A 23 -7.50 -4.62 -19.21
N LEU A 24 -8.34 -5.00 -20.18
CA LEU A 24 -9.09 -6.25 -20.14
C LEU A 24 -8.18 -7.49 -20.18
N GLY A 25 -7.11 -7.47 -20.99
CA GLY A 25 -6.14 -8.56 -21.05
C GLY A 25 -5.43 -8.76 -19.71
N ALA A 26 -4.94 -7.68 -19.11
CA ALA A 26 -4.29 -7.71 -17.79
C ALA A 26 -5.26 -8.21 -16.71
N PHE A 27 -6.51 -7.72 -16.73
CA PHE A 27 -7.55 -8.18 -15.82
C PHE A 27 -7.80 -9.68 -15.92
N ARG A 28 -7.94 -10.22 -17.13
CA ARG A 28 -8.19 -11.65 -17.35
C ARG A 28 -7.03 -12.51 -16.82
N ILE A 29 -5.79 -12.12 -17.09
CA ILE A 29 -4.59 -12.80 -16.57
C ILE A 29 -4.57 -12.82 -15.04
N ILE A 30 -4.83 -11.67 -14.40
CA ILE A 30 -4.85 -11.57 -12.93
C ILE A 30 -6.01 -12.39 -12.36
N LYS A 31 -7.21 -12.26 -12.93
CA LYS A 31 -8.41 -12.97 -12.48
C LYS A 31 -8.18 -14.48 -12.51
N GLU A 32 -7.68 -15.01 -13.63
CA GLU A 32 -7.38 -16.44 -13.76
C GLU A 32 -6.36 -16.90 -12.70
N CYS A 33 -5.32 -16.12 -12.41
CA CYS A 33 -4.34 -16.47 -11.37
C CYS A 33 -4.97 -16.55 -9.96
N LEU A 34 -5.93 -15.68 -9.66
CA LEU A 34 -6.51 -15.54 -8.32
C LEU A 34 -7.69 -16.47 -8.06
N GLU A 35 -8.13 -17.24 -9.05
CA GLU A 35 -9.17 -18.26 -8.86
C GLU A 35 -8.66 -19.40 -7.96
N PRO A 36 -9.45 -19.87 -6.96
CA PRO A 36 -9.00 -20.87 -5.98
C PRO A 36 -8.49 -22.20 -6.55
N HIS A 37 -8.89 -22.56 -7.77
CA HIS A 37 -8.53 -23.80 -8.44
C HIS A 37 -7.72 -23.57 -9.72
N SER A 38 -7.18 -22.36 -9.89
CA SER A 38 -6.34 -22.04 -11.03
C SER A 38 -5.08 -22.88 -11.06
N THR A 39 -4.78 -23.42 -12.24
CA THR A 39 -3.49 -24.07 -12.50
C THR A 39 -2.40 -23.06 -12.87
N MET A 40 -2.76 -21.79 -13.07
CA MET A 40 -1.83 -20.73 -13.44
C MET A 40 -0.92 -20.40 -12.25
N THR A 41 0.38 -20.62 -12.44
CA THR A 41 1.41 -20.30 -11.43
C THR A 41 1.69 -18.81 -11.37
N VAL A 42 2.24 -18.35 -10.24
CA VAL A 42 2.68 -16.95 -10.05
C VAL A 42 3.68 -16.55 -11.15
N GLU A 43 4.60 -17.44 -11.51
CA GLU A 43 5.61 -17.23 -12.53
C GLU A 43 5.00 -17.09 -13.93
N GLN A 44 4.05 -17.96 -14.29
CA GLN A 44 3.33 -17.86 -15.57
C GLN A 44 2.52 -16.57 -15.67
N THR A 45 1.84 -16.17 -14.59
CA THR A 45 1.09 -14.91 -14.53
C THR A 45 2.02 -13.71 -14.69
N ALA A 46 3.16 -13.69 -13.98
CA ALA A 46 4.13 -12.61 -14.10
C ALA A 46 4.72 -12.53 -15.52
N GLN A 47 5.03 -13.66 -16.14
CA GLN A 47 5.52 -13.72 -17.53
C GLN A 47 4.47 -13.20 -18.52
N ALA A 48 3.22 -13.65 -18.40
CA ALA A 48 2.12 -13.19 -19.26
C ALA A 48 1.88 -11.68 -19.12
N LEU A 49 1.99 -11.13 -17.89
CA LEU A 49 1.91 -9.69 -17.66
C LEU A 49 3.12 -8.94 -18.24
N HIS A 50 4.33 -9.48 -18.12
CA HIS A 50 5.53 -8.90 -18.73
C HIS A 50 5.38 -8.79 -20.26
N GLU A 51 4.87 -9.84 -20.92
CA GLU A 51 4.65 -9.86 -22.37
C GLU A 51 3.55 -8.88 -22.80
N LEU A 52 2.52 -8.71 -21.96
CA LEU A 52 1.43 -7.77 -22.23
C LEU A 52 1.86 -6.30 -22.05
N LEU A 53 2.71 -6.01 -21.07
CA LEU A 53 3.15 -4.65 -20.77
C LEU A 53 4.07 -4.09 -21.87
N PRO A 54 3.91 -2.82 -22.25
CA PRO A 54 4.66 -2.23 -23.34
C PRO A 54 6.12 -2.04 -22.95
N ALA A 55 7.01 -2.10 -23.94
CA ALA A 55 8.43 -1.91 -23.72
C ALA A 55 8.75 -0.50 -23.20
N PRO A 56 9.82 -0.32 -22.40
CA PRO A 56 10.15 0.99 -21.80
C PRO A 56 10.42 2.09 -22.82
N ASP A 57 10.87 1.72 -24.01
CA ASP A 57 11.21 2.57 -25.14
C ASP A 57 10.06 2.72 -26.16
N ASP A 58 8.89 2.13 -25.89
CA ASP A 58 7.71 2.28 -26.73
C ASP A 58 7.17 3.72 -26.65
N ARG A 59 7.62 4.54 -27.61
CA ARG A 59 7.21 5.94 -27.75
C ARG A 59 5.73 6.09 -28.08
N ALA A 60 5.06 5.04 -28.57
CA ALA A 60 3.63 5.10 -28.84
C ALA A 60 2.82 5.10 -27.54
N PHE A 61 3.38 4.58 -26.43
CA PHE A 61 2.67 4.51 -25.17
C PHE A 61 3.53 4.66 -23.90
N PRO A 62 4.00 5.88 -23.57
CA PRO A 62 4.83 6.12 -22.38
C PRO A 62 4.11 5.85 -21.04
N GLY A 63 2.78 5.70 -21.04
CA GLY A 63 1.92 5.55 -19.86
C GLY A 63 1.43 4.12 -19.55
N GLY A 64 1.99 3.08 -20.19
CA GLY A 64 1.62 1.67 -19.97
C GLY A 64 1.60 1.24 -18.51
N GLY A 65 2.66 1.59 -17.78
CA GLY A 65 2.79 1.29 -16.36
C GLY A 65 1.77 2.01 -15.47
N ASP A 66 1.33 3.22 -15.85
CA ASP A 66 0.34 3.99 -15.07
C ASP A 66 -1.03 3.30 -15.11
N LEU A 67 -1.45 2.84 -16.30
CA LEU A 67 -2.71 2.14 -16.45
C LEU A 67 -2.73 0.79 -15.75
N PHE A 68 -1.58 0.10 -15.73
CA PHE A 68 -1.43 -1.16 -15.00
C PHE A 68 -1.50 -0.93 -13.49
N GLY A 69 -0.78 0.06 -12.95
CA GLY A 69 -0.86 0.44 -11.53
C GLY A 69 -2.31 0.73 -11.10
N ASN A 70 -3.04 1.52 -11.89
CA ASN A 70 -4.46 1.80 -11.64
C ASN A 70 -5.35 0.55 -11.61
N LEU A 71 -5.07 -0.44 -12.48
CA LEU A 71 -5.79 -1.71 -12.46
C LEU A 71 -5.48 -2.51 -11.20
N ILE A 72 -4.21 -2.59 -10.81
CA ILE A 72 -3.79 -3.32 -9.61
C ILE A 72 -4.46 -2.74 -8.36
N LEU A 73 -4.46 -1.41 -8.20
CA LEU A 73 -5.14 -0.77 -7.07
C LEU A 73 -6.66 -1.05 -7.11
N GLU A 74 -7.29 -0.95 -8.27
CA GLU A 74 -8.72 -1.26 -8.46
C GLU A 74 -9.11 -2.69 -8.10
N LEU A 75 -8.28 -3.68 -8.44
CA LEU A 75 -8.55 -5.07 -8.12
C LEU A 75 -8.26 -5.38 -6.65
N SER A 76 -7.20 -4.80 -6.09
CA SER A 76 -6.78 -5.09 -4.72
C SER A 76 -7.81 -4.69 -3.66
N GLN A 77 -8.56 -3.61 -3.87
CA GLN A 77 -9.63 -3.17 -2.95
C GLN A 77 -10.84 -4.14 -2.94
N GLN A 78 -11.02 -4.94 -3.99
CA GLN A 78 -12.11 -5.93 -4.10
C GLN A 78 -11.75 -7.27 -3.45
N ILE A 79 -10.51 -7.44 -2.99
CA ILE A 79 -10.04 -8.65 -2.33
C ILE A 79 -9.95 -8.38 -0.84
N ASP A 80 -10.71 -9.12 -0.04
CA ASP A 80 -10.73 -8.99 1.42
C ASP A 80 -9.30 -9.02 2.00
N TYR A 81 -9.03 -8.14 2.96
CA TYR A 81 -7.69 -7.94 3.52
C TYR A 81 -7.08 -9.20 4.15
N ASP A 82 -7.90 -10.19 4.55
CA ASP A 82 -7.48 -11.46 5.15
C ASP A 82 -7.49 -12.64 4.15
N ASN A 83 -7.82 -12.38 2.88
CA ASN A 83 -7.87 -13.38 1.85
C ASN A 83 -6.48 -13.67 1.24
N ALA A 84 -6.13 -14.95 1.10
CA ALA A 84 -4.86 -15.39 0.51
C ALA A 84 -4.65 -14.92 -0.95
N ALA A 85 -5.71 -14.54 -1.66
CA ALA A 85 -5.61 -13.95 -3.00
C ALA A 85 -4.84 -12.62 -2.99
N GLN A 86 -4.87 -11.83 -1.90
CA GLN A 86 -4.01 -10.64 -1.79
C GLN A 86 -2.53 -11.03 -1.77
N ASP A 87 -2.16 -12.04 -0.98
CA ASP A 87 -0.77 -12.49 -0.89
C ASP A 87 -0.29 -13.06 -2.23
N ARG A 88 -1.14 -13.81 -2.94
CA ARG A 88 -0.84 -14.32 -4.29
C ARG A 88 -0.64 -13.19 -5.29
N LEU A 89 -1.46 -12.14 -5.25
CA LEU A 89 -1.28 -10.96 -6.11
C LEU A 89 0.03 -10.24 -5.81
N VAL A 90 0.39 -10.09 -4.54
CA VAL A 90 1.68 -9.50 -4.13
C VAL A 90 2.85 -10.33 -4.65
N GLN A 91 2.78 -11.66 -4.61
CA GLN A 91 3.82 -12.53 -5.16
C GLN A 91 3.99 -12.36 -6.67
N VAL A 92 2.89 -12.20 -7.43
CA VAL A 92 2.95 -11.93 -8.87
C VAL A 92 3.70 -10.61 -9.13
N LEU A 93 3.38 -9.56 -8.38
CA LEU A 93 4.04 -8.26 -8.52
C LEU A 93 5.50 -8.30 -8.07
N GLN A 94 5.82 -9.10 -7.05
CA GLN A 94 7.19 -9.34 -6.62
C GLN A 94 8.02 -10.06 -7.69
N ARG A 95 7.43 -11.01 -8.44
CA ARG A 95 8.08 -11.59 -9.61
C ARG A 95 8.26 -10.58 -10.74
N LEU A 96 7.27 -9.71 -10.92
CA LEU A 96 7.31 -8.69 -11.98
C LEU A 96 8.27 -7.54 -11.64
N GLN A 97 8.63 -7.30 -10.38
CA GLN A 97 9.35 -6.09 -9.95
C GLN A 97 10.70 -5.85 -10.64
N ASP A 98 11.34 -6.91 -11.13
CA ASP A 98 12.63 -6.86 -11.84
C ASP A 98 12.49 -6.78 -13.36
N SER A 99 11.26 -6.87 -13.87
CA SER A 99 10.94 -6.63 -15.27
C SER A 99 11.27 -5.20 -15.66
N ASP A 100 11.96 -5.02 -16.78
CA ASP A 100 12.22 -3.73 -17.39
C ASP A 100 10.92 -2.95 -17.68
N ARG A 101 9.80 -3.66 -17.87
CA ARG A 101 8.47 -3.08 -18.11
C ARG A 101 7.93 -2.26 -16.94
N VAL A 102 8.31 -2.58 -15.71
CA VAL A 102 7.81 -1.91 -14.50
C VAL A 102 8.90 -1.26 -13.66
N LYS A 103 10.16 -1.61 -13.88
CA LYS A 103 11.31 -1.02 -13.20
C LYS A 103 11.81 0.19 -13.99
N LYS A 104 11.79 1.37 -13.36
CA LYS A 104 12.23 2.60 -14.01
C LYS A 104 13.41 3.24 -13.29
N HIS A 105 14.31 3.79 -14.08
CA HIS A 105 15.38 4.63 -13.56
C HIS A 105 14.85 6.04 -13.28
N ILE A 106 14.72 6.38 -12.00
CA ILE A 106 14.39 7.71 -11.52
C ILE A 106 15.68 8.53 -11.49
N ARG A 107 15.76 9.55 -12.35
CA ARG A 107 16.89 10.48 -12.37
C ARG A 107 16.84 11.35 -11.11
N ALA A 108 18.01 11.67 -10.56
CA ALA A 108 18.10 12.75 -9.56
C ALA A 108 17.48 14.03 -10.14
N GLY A 109 16.75 14.77 -9.31
CA GLY A 109 15.93 15.91 -9.74
C GLY A 109 16.70 16.99 -10.51
N ALA A 110 15.97 17.98 -11.05
CA ALA A 110 16.48 19.02 -11.95
C ALA A 110 17.72 19.80 -11.45
N ALA A 111 18.03 19.74 -10.16
CA ALA A 111 19.23 20.34 -9.55
C ALA A 111 20.53 19.51 -9.73
N GLY A 112 20.47 18.30 -10.31
CA GLY A 112 21.66 17.52 -10.68
C GLY A 112 22.52 17.00 -9.51
N GLN A 113 22.10 17.20 -8.26
CA GLN A 113 22.77 16.66 -7.09
C GLN A 113 22.07 15.39 -6.64
N GLY A 114 22.68 14.24 -6.91
CA GLY A 114 22.21 12.93 -6.46
C GLY A 114 22.51 11.82 -7.45
N TYR A 115 22.54 10.58 -6.96
CA TYR A 115 22.59 9.40 -7.81
C TYR A 115 21.16 9.06 -8.26
N GLY A 116 21.00 8.74 -9.55
CA GLY A 116 19.76 8.13 -10.03
C GLY A 116 19.55 6.77 -9.37
N ARG A 117 18.29 6.38 -9.16
CA ARG A 117 17.94 5.10 -8.55
C ARG A 117 16.92 4.36 -9.39
N TYR A 118 16.97 3.03 -9.36
CA TYR A 118 15.94 2.21 -9.96
C TYR A 118 14.83 1.98 -8.95
N GLU A 119 13.60 2.26 -9.35
CA GLU A 119 12.40 1.99 -8.58
C GLU A 119 11.50 1.02 -9.34
N SER A 120 10.94 0.06 -8.62
CA SER A 120 9.92 -0.85 -9.15
C SER A 120 8.55 -0.21 -9.00
N MET A 121 7.78 -0.20 -10.09
CA MET A 121 6.42 0.35 -10.14
C MET A 121 6.27 1.77 -9.53
N PRO A 122 7.15 2.75 -9.81
CA PRO A 122 7.04 4.09 -9.21
C PRO A 122 5.74 4.80 -9.61
N GLN A 123 5.12 4.39 -10.73
CA GLN A 123 3.80 4.83 -11.17
C GLN A 123 2.70 4.51 -10.16
N MET A 124 2.84 3.39 -9.44
CA MET A 124 1.81 2.95 -8.51
C MET A 124 1.66 3.91 -7.33
N MET A 125 2.73 4.61 -6.92
CA MET A 125 2.65 5.71 -5.94
C MET A 125 1.82 6.88 -6.48
N PHE A 126 2.08 7.34 -7.70
CA PHE A 126 1.29 8.40 -8.34
C PHE A 126 -0.18 7.99 -8.54
N SER A 127 -0.39 6.74 -8.95
CA SER A 127 -1.72 6.14 -9.04
C SER A 127 -2.41 6.13 -7.68
N LEU A 128 -1.70 5.82 -6.59
CA LEU A 128 -2.29 5.80 -5.25
C LEU A 128 -2.81 7.17 -4.84
N GLU A 129 -2.06 8.24 -5.06
CA GLU A 129 -2.50 9.62 -4.77
C GLU A 129 -3.77 9.98 -5.55
N TYR A 130 -3.79 9.70 -6.86
CA TYR A 130 -4.93 10.01 -7.73
C TYR A 130 -6.15 9.12 -7.46
N TYR A 131 -5.92 7.82 -7.21
CA TYR A 131 -6.94 6.82 -7.00
C TYR A 131 -7.57 6.96 -5.61
N ALA A 132 -6.77 7.21 -4.57
CA ALA A 132 -7.25 7.40 -3.21
C ALA A 132 -8.16 8.63 -3.09
N ALA A 133 -7.81 9.74 -3.77
CA ALA A 133 -8.61 10.96 -3.74
C ALA A 133 -9.96 10.85 -4.46
N SER A 134 -10.07 10.03 -5.51
CA SER A 134 -11.24 10.03 -6.41
C SER A 134 -12.20 8.85 -6.21
N ARG A 135 -11.73 7.71 -5.68
CA ARG A 135 -12.51 6.46 -5.64
C ARG A 135 -12.62 5.81 -4.27
N LEU A 136 -11.69 6.08 -3.35
CA LEU A 136 -11.73 5.57 -1.99
C LEU A 136 -12.45 6.56 -1.09
N ASP A 137 -13.74 6.79 -1.36
CA ASP A 137 -14.57 7.46 -0.38
C ASP A 137 -14.75 6.49 0.80
N LYS A 138 -13.92 6.66 1.82
CA LYS A 138 -13.95 5.85 3.06
C LYS A 138 -15.33 5.85 3.72
N ASP A 139 -16.13 6.90 3.48
CA ASP A 139 -17.48 7.03 4.02
C ASP A 139 -18.50 6.20 3.22
N LYS A 140 -18.17 5.80 1.99
CA LYS A 140 -19.03 4.97 1.13
C LYS A 140 -18.66 3.49 1.14
N ASN A 141 -17.38 3.15 1.27
CA ASN A 141 -16.94 1.76 1.25
C ASN A 141 -15.71 1.54 2.14
N GLU A 142 -15.95 1.39 3.43
CA GLU A 142 -14.94 1.09 4.45
C GLU A 142 -14.14 -0.18 4.12
N GLU A 143 -14.80 -1.22 3.60
CA GLU A 143 -14.15 -2.49 3.27
C GLU A 143 -13.09 -2.30 2.18
N TYR A 144 -13.40 -1.58 1.10
CA TYR A 144 -12.43 -1.28 0.03
C TYR A 144 -11.25 -0.45 0.55
N PHE A 145 -11.54 0.48 1.45
CA PHE A 145 -10.54 1.31 2.10
C PHE A 145 -9.55 0.49 2.93
N LEU A 146 -10.05 -0.50 3.69
CA LEU A 146 -9.25 -1.42 4.50
C LEU A 146 -8.47 -2.42 3.63
N ASN A 147 -9.12 -3.00 2.61
CA ASN A 147 -8.53 -3.94 1.67
C ASN A 147 -7.32 -3.34 0.94
N LEU A 148 -7.44 -2.10 0.47
CA LEU A 148 -6.33 -1.43 -0.21
C LEU A 148 -5.13 -1.20 0.73
N ARG A 149 -5.37 -0.73 1.95
CA ARG A 149 -4.28 -0.50 2.94
C ARG A 149 -3.55 -1.78 3.27
N ALA A 150 -4.29 -2.87 3.42
CA ALA A 150 -3.70 -4.19 3.65
C ALA A 150 -2.80 -4.60 2.47
N PHE A 151 -3.25 -4.36 1.24
CA PHE A 151 -2.49 -4.67 0.04
C PHE A 151 -1.23 -3.81 -0.10
N ILE A 152 -1.32 -2.49 0.09
CA ILE A 152 -0.17 -1.57 0.04
C ILE A 152 0.85 -1.89 1.13
N ALA A 153 0.39 -2.20 2.35
CA ALA A 153 1.24 -2.66 3.43
C ALA A 153 2.03 -3.91 3.04
N ARG A 154 1.37 -4.91 2.43
CA ARG A 154 2.04 -6.13 1.94
C ARG A 154 3.06 -5.82 0.84
N LEU A 155 2.76 -4.93 -0.10
CA LEU A 155 3.69 -4.53 -1.16
C LEU A 155 4.94 -3.86 -0.61
N CYS A 156 4.78 -2.98 0.37
CA CYS A 156 5.89 -2.33 1.06
C CYS A 156 6.75 -3.36 1.79
N ARG A 157 6.12 -4.25 2.57
CA ARG A 157 6.82 -5.34 3.26
C ARG A 157 7.58 -6.26 2.30
N ALA A 158 7.01 -6.54 1.13
CA ALA A 158 7.62 -7.39 0.10
C ALA A 158 8.75 -6.69 -0.67
N GLY A 159 8.98 -5.40 -0.45
CA GLY A 159 9.98 -4.59 -1.16
C GLY A 159 9.59 -4.20 -2.58
N VAL A 160 8.33 -4.46 -2.97
CA VAL A 160 7.82 -4.16 -4.33
C VAL A 160 7.56 -2.66 -4.49
N MET A 161 7.20 -1.98 -3.41
CA MET A 161 6.82 -0.57 -3.39
C MET A 161 7.58 0.17 -2.28
N GLN A 162 8.17 1.33 -2.61
CA GLN A 162 8.84 2.21 -1.64
C GLN A 162 7.83 3.16 -1.00
N GLY A 163 6.88 2.61 -0.25
CA GLY A 163 5.74 3.35 0.31
C GLY A 163 5.89 3.80 1.77
N GLN A 164 7.11 3.79 2.34
CA GLN A 164 7.33 4.09 3.76
C GLN A 164 6.76 5.45 4.18
N ALA A 165 6.97 6.48 3.37
CA ALA A 165 6.51 7.83 3.66
C ALA A 165 4.98 7.93 3.67
N TRP A 166 4.33 7.26 2.71
CA TRP A 166 2.87 7.18 2.65
C TRP A 166 2.28 6.41 3.84
N LEU A 167 2.88 5.28 4.23
CA LEU A 167 2.43 4.54 5.41
C LEU A 167 2.62 5.35 6.70
N VAL A 168 3.69 6.13 6.83
CA VAL A 168 3.89 7.03 7.97
C VAL A 168 2.85 8.14 7.99
N GLU A 169 2.52 8.72 6.84
CA GLU A 169 1.46 9.72 6.72
C GLU A 169 0.10 9.15 7.14
N GLU A 170 -0.25 7.95 6.69
CA GLU A 170 -1.49 7.27 7.09
C GLU A 170 -1.56 7.04 8.60
N MET A 171 -0.46 6.64 9.21
CA MET A 171 -0.36 6.50 10.67
C MET A 171 -0.49 7.86 11.38
N ARG A 172 0.10 8.92 10.84
CA ARG A 172 0.01 10.30 11.35
C ARG A 172 -1.42 10.82 11.29
N ILE A 173 -2.09 10.72 10.16
CA ILE A 173 -3.48 11.17 9.98
C ILE A 173 -4.39 10.45 10.99
N ALA A 174 -4.25 9.13 11.11
CA ALA A 174 -5.12 8.33 11.97
C ALA A 174 -4.85 8.50 13.47
N LEU A 175 -3.58 8.65 13.88
CA LEU A 175 -3.18 8.54 15.29
C LEU A 175 -2.56 9.80 15.89
N GLU A 176 -2.17 10.78 15.07
CA GLU A 176 -1.58 12.04 15.53
C GLU A 176 -2.44 13.25 15.20
N ASP A 177 -3.21 13.25 14.10
CA ASP A 177 -4.09 14.37 13.75
C ASP A 177 -5.53 14.19 14.24
N SER A 178 -5.99 12.94 14.38
CA SER A 178 -7.40 12.68 14.64
C SER A 178 -7.83 12.82 16.12
N LEU A 179 -6.92 12.98 17.11
CA LEU A 179 -7.32 12.86 18.53
C LEU A 179 -6.60 13.78 19.55
N PRO A 180 -7.31 14.65 20.33
CA PRO A 180 -8.58 14.31 21.00
C PRO A 180 -9.72 15.37 21.00
N GLY A 181 -10.97 14.89 20.99
CA GLY A 181 -12.21 15.63 21.31
C GLY A 181 -13.20 15.85 20.15
N GLY A 182 -12.77 15.61 18.92
CA GLY A 182 -13.59 15.69 17.70
C GLY A 182 -14.21 14.35 17.27
N ASN A 183 -14.79 14.32 16.07
CA ASN A 183 -15.28 13.09 15.45
C ASN A 183 -14.11 12.16 15.13
N ILE A 184 -14.06 11.04 15.83
CA ILE A 184 -13.03 10.03 15.68
C ILE A 184 -13.31 9.24 14.41
N ASP A 185 -12.38 9.29 13.47
CA ASP A 185 -12.46 8.53 12.23
C ASP A 185 -11.99 7.08 12.46
N ILE A 186 -12.96 6.21 12.76
CA ILE A 186 -12.71 4.79 13.04
C ILE A 186 -12.14 4.07 11.82
N ALA A 187 -12.58 4.40 10.61
CA ALA A 187 -12.07 3.77 9.38
C ALA A 187 -10.56 4.03 9.23
N SER A 188 -10.12 5.28 9.41
CA SER A 188 -8.68 5.61 9.37
C SER A 188 -7.88 4.90 10.47
N ILE A 189 -8.42 4.79 11.68
CA ILE A 189 -7.78 4.06 12.79
C ILE A 189 -7.68 2.56 12.49
N MET A 190 -8.73 1.95 11.92
CA MET A 190 -8.69 0.56 11.45
C MET A 190 -7.68 0.39 10.31
N GLY A 191 -7.59 1.35 9.39
CA GLY A 191 -6.60 1.39 8.33
C GLY A 191 -5.16 1.37 8.88
N ALA A 192 -4.87 2.22 9.87
CA ALA A 192 -3.60 2.22 10.58
C ALA A 192 -3.33 0.88 11.29
N ALA A 193 -4.34 0.30 11.93
CA ALA A 193 -4.21 -1.02 12.55
C ALA A 193 -3.88 -2.11 11.52
N ILE A 194 -4.53 -2.10 10.35
CA ILE A 194 -4.25 -3.03 9.24
C ILE A 194 -2.82 -2.87 8.72
N ILE A 195 -2.33 -1.63 8.55
CA ILE A 195 -0.94 -1.37 8.16
C ILE A 195 0.03 -2.04 9.14
N ILE A 196 -0.21 -1.91 10.44
CA ILE A 196 0.60 -2.55 11.48
C ILE A 196 0.51 -4.09 11.40
N LEU A 197 -0.67 -4.65 11.17
CA LEU A 197 -0.83 -6.11 11.12
C LEU A 197 -0.11 -6.73 9.91
N PHE A 198 -0.05 -6.04 8.78
CA PHE A 198 0.53 -6.59 7.54
C PHE A 198 1.95 -6.12 7.24
N ALA A 199 2.38 -4.97 7.77
CA ALA A 199 3.71 -4.41 7.55
C ALA A 199 4.40 -3.91 8.83
N GLY A 200 3.86 -4.21 10.02
CA GLY A 200 4.34 -3.61 11.28
C GLY A 200 5.82 -3.84 11.58
N GLU A 201 6.35 -5.03 11.31
CA GLU A 201 7.78 -5.31 11.51
C GLU A 201 8.67 -4.49 10.57
N TRP A 202 8.31 -4.45 9.29
CA TRP A 202 9.01 -3.67 8.29
C TRP A 202 8.93 -2.17 8.61
N LEU A 203 7.74 -1.67 8.92
CA LEU A 203 7.53 -0.26 9.29
C LEU A 203 8.26 0.09 10.59
N TYR A 204 8.33 -0.83 11.55
CA TYR A 204 9.11 -0.64 12.76
C TYR A 204 10.61 -0.51 12.46
N ASN A 205 11.13 -1.29 11.51
CA ASN A 205 12.51 -1.14 11.08
C ASN A 205 12.73 0.25 10.45
N GLU A 206 11.85 0.68 9.55
CA GLU A 206 11.96 1.98 8.86
C GLU A 206 11.74 3.18 9.79
N VAL A 207 10.89 3.06 10.82
CA VAL A 207 10.58 4.18 11.73
C VAL A 207 11.47 4.19 12.95
N VAL A 208 11.86 3.03 13.49
CA VAL A 208 12.50 2.94 14.81
C VAL A 208 13.96 2.49 14.74
N ARG A 209 14.28 1.41 14.02
CA ARG A 209 15.60 0.77 14.13
C ARG A 209 16.64 1.34 13.18
N ALA A 210 16.25 1.55 11.92
CA ALA A 210 17.13 2.00 10.86
C ALA A 210 16.46 3.10 10.02
N PRO A 211 16.02 4.21 10.65
CA PRO A 211 15.41 5.30 9.91
C PRO A 211 16.41 5.90 8.93
N LYS A 212 15.98 6.04 7.68
CA LYS A 212 16.77 6.70 6.63
C LYS A 212 16.67 8.21 6.80
N CYS A 213 17.34 8.78 7.81
CA CYS A 213 17.16 10.19 8.21
C CYS A 213 17.27 11.18 7.05
N HIS A 214 18.19 10.95 6.11
CA HIS A 214 18.35 11.80 4.92
C HIS A 214 17.11 11.83 4.00
N GLU A 215 16.31 10.76 3.94
CA GLU A 215 15.03 10.72 3.22
C GLU A 215 13.89 11.34 4.05
N ILE A 216 14.00 11.29 5.39
CA ILE A 216 12.96 11.72 6.34
C ILE A 216 12.98 13.24 6.54
N ASP A 217 14.16 13.84 6.67
CA ASP A 217 14.31 15.25 7.05
C ASP A 217 13.76 16.22 5.98
N HIS A 218 13.75 15.79 4.72
CA HIS A 218 13.28 16.56 3.57
C HIS A 218 11.94 16.09 3.00
N ASN A 219 11.18 15.29 3.75
CA ASN A 219 9.93 14.71 3.28
C ASN A 219 8.77 15.09 4.22
N ASP A 220 7.85 15.91 3.71
CA ASP A 220 6.73 16.44 4.48
C ASP A 220 5.77 15.35 4.97
N LEU A 221 5.73 14.18 4.30
CA LEU A 221 4.90 13.05 4.72
C LEU A 221 5.35 12.46 6.07
N TRP A 222 6.60 12.73 6.48
CA TRP A 222 7.15 12.31 7.77
C TRP A 222 6.95 13.32 8.89
N GLU A 223 6.31 14.46 8.63
CA GLU A 223 6.00 15.43 9.68
C GLU A 223 5.19 14.81 10.81
N THR A 224 5.20 15.43 11.97
CA THR A 224 4.38 15.01 13.11
C THR A 224 3.01 15.66 13.04
N GLY A 225 1.99 14.95 13.50
CA GLY A 225 0.63 15.46 13.55
C GLY A 225 0.36 16.35 14.76
N THR A 226 -0.85 16.93 14.75
CA THR A 226 -1.33 17.96 15.69
C THR A 226 -1.16 17.57 17.16
N TYR A 227 -1.33 16.30 17.49
CA TYR A 227 -1.35 15.78 18.85
C TYR A 227 -0.09 15.00 19.24
N TYR A 228 0.97 15.10 18.44
CA TYR A 228 2.28 14.54 18.74
C TYR A 228 3.41 15.54 18.49
N ASN A 229 4.06 15.98 19.58
CA ASN A 229 5.16 16.97 19.52
C ASN A 229 6.56 16.34 19.70
N GLY A 230 6.68 15.03 19.46
CA GLY A 230 7.95 14.32 19.63
C GLY A 230 8.78 14.23 18.33
N PRO A 231 9.84 13.42 18.31
CA PRO A 231 10.67 13.22 17.11
C PRO A 231 9.92 12.58 15.94
N ARG A 232 10.27 12.96 14.69
CA ARG A 232 9.67 12.40 13.46
C ARG A 232 9.85 10.87 13.31
N HIS A 233 10.84 10.30 13.97
CA HIS A 233 11.11 8.86 13.94
C HIS A 233 11.59 8.39 15.31
N GLY A 234 11.60 7.07 15.52
CA GLY A 234 12.09 6.45 16.75
C GLY A 234 10.99 5.92 17.67
N LEU A 235 11.45 5.30 18.76
CA LEU A 235 10.59 4.55 19.69
C LEU A 235 9.52 5.41 20.37
N ALA A 236 9.79 6.71 20.56
CA ALA A 236 8.83 7.64 21.16
C ALA A 236 7.56 7.79 20.31
N ARG A 237 7.72 7.90 18.99
CA ARG A 237 6.61 8.03 18.03
C ARG A 237 5.83 6.72 17.93
N TRP A 238 6.54 5.60 17.84
CA TRP A 238 5.94 4.27 17.87
C TRP A 238 5.07 4.02 19.11
N LYS A 239 5.60 4.34 20.30
CA LYS A 239 4.84 4.24 21.57
C LYS A 239 3.69 5.25 21.65
N HIS A 240 3.75 6.37 20.93
CA HIS A 240 2.61 7.28 20.84
C HIS A 240 1.48 6.62 20.05
N TRP A 241 1.74 6.15 18.82
CA TRP A 241 0.75 5.44 18.00
C TRP A 241 0.11 4.26 18.72
N GLN A 242 0.92 3.42 19.37
CA GLN A 242 0.42 2.27 20.14
C GLN A 242 -0.53 2.69 21.27
N ARG A 243 -0.23 3.78 21.99
CA ARG A 243 -1.12 4.31 23.05
C ARG A 243 -2.43 4.85 22.48
N GLN A 244 -2.39 5.46 21.30
CA GLN A 244 -3.60 6.01 20.67
C GLN A 244 -4.56 4.90 20.24
N LEU A 245 -4.06 3.80 19.68
CA LEU A 245 -4.88 2.62 19.39
C LEU A 245 -5.57 2.08 20.66
N VAL A 246 -4.85 1.96 21.78
CA VAL A 246 -5.46 1.52 23.06
C VAL A 246 -6.48 2.54 23.57
N ARG A 247 -6.20 3.84 23.42
CA ARG A 247 -7.08 4.91 23.89
C ARG A 247 -8.43 4.91 23.16
N VAL A 248 -8.46 4.59 21.87
CA VAL A 248 -9.69 4.58 21.07
C VAL A 248 -10.75 3.64 21.66
N ASP A 249 -10.36 2.46 22.13
CA ASP A 249 -11.28 1.50 22.78
C ASP A 249 -11.87 2.02 24.11
N GLN A 250 -11.22 3.00 24.74
CA GLN A 250 -11.68 3.61 25.98
C GLN A 250 -12.68 4.76 25.77
N ILE A 251 -12.64 5.40 24.59
CA ILE A 251 -13.39 6.64 24.32
C ILE A 251 -14.48 6.46 23.25
N VAL A 252 -14.41 5.41 22.44
CA VAL A 252 -15.43 5.07 21.43
C VAL A 252 -16.00 3.69 21.70
N ARG A 253 -17.31 3.53 21.50
CA ARG A 253 -17.95 2.21 21.45
C ARG A 253 -17.64 1.54 20.11
N LEU A 254 -16.60 0.72 20.09
CA LEU A 254 -16.21 -0.08 18.93
C LEU A 254 -17.12 -1.29 18.75
N ASP A 255 -17.37 -1.67 17.50
CA ASP A 255 -17.87 -3.01 17.18
C ASP A 255 -16.80 -4.10 17.42
N GLN A 256 -17.17 -5.36 17.23
CA GLN A 256 -16.28 -6.49 17.47
C GLN A 256 -15.05 -6.50 16.56
N GLU A 257 -15.21 -6.12 15.30
CA GLU A 257 -14.17 -6.22 14.28
C GLU A 257 -13.17 -5.08 14.42
N SER A 258 -13.67 -3.84 14.54
CA SER A 258 -12.90 -2.65 14.87
C SER A 258 -12.04 -2.87 16.12
N ARG A 259 -12.65 -3.36 17.21
CA ARG A 259 -11.93 -3.67 18.45
C ARG A 259 -10.84 -4.73 18.23
N ARG A 260 -11.15 -5.80 17.50
CA ARG A 260 -10.22 -6.90 17.23
C ARG A 260 -8.97 -6.39 16.50
N LEU A 261 -9.14 -5.63 15.41
CA LEU A 261 -8.03 -5.10 14.62
C LEU A 261 -7.17 -4.14 15.43
N ILE A 262 -7.80 -3.16 16.08
CA ILE A 262 -7.13 -2.09 16.84
C ILE A 262 -6.31 -2.66 17.99
N LEU A 263 -6.92 -3.51 18.83
CA LEU A 263 -6.24 -4.08 20.00
C LEU A 263 -5.15 -5.07 19.59
N ARG A 264 -5.38 -5.88 18.55
CA ARG A 264 -4.34 -6.79 18.04
C ARG A 264 -3.14 -6.02 17.49
N ALA A 265 -3.37 -4.94 16.74
CA ALA A 265 -2.30 -4.07 16.27
C ALA A 265 -1.53 -3.45 17.44
N ALA A 266 -2.21 -2.90 18.44
CA ALA A 266 -1.57 -2.32 19.62
C ALA A 266 -0.69 -3.32 20.38
N TRP A 267 -1.16 -4.56 20.56
CA TRP A 267 -0.38 -5.63 21.19
C TRP A 267 0.82 -6.04 20.35
N TYR A 268 0.66 -6.13 19.03
CA TYR A 268 1.75 -6.43 18.11
C TYR A 268 2.84 -5.34 18.17
N MET A 269 2.45 -4.06 18.20
CA MET A 269 3.36 -2.92 18.40
C MET A 269 4.11 -2.99 19.73
N GLN A 270 3.43 -3.37 20.80
CA GLN A 270 4.03 -3.53 22.11
C GLN A 270 5.07 -4.66 22.11
N GLY A 271 4.75 -5.81 21.51
CA GLY A 271 5.68 -6.93 21.39
C GLY A 271 6.98 -6.53 20.69
N MET A 272 6.90 -5.88 19.53
CA MET A 272 8.08 -5.39 18.81
C MET A 272 8.92 -4.41 19.65
N ALA A 273 8.27 -3.49 20.36
CA ALA A 273 8.97 -2.52 21.21
C ALA A 273 9.67 -3.16 22.43
N GLN A 274 9.20 -4.30 22.91
CA GLN A 274 9.76 -5.01 24.07
C GLN A 274 10.92 -5.95 23.69
N CYS A 275 10.85 -6.62 22.53
CA CYS A 275 11.88 -7.56 22.08
C CYS A 275 13.27 -6.94 21.86
N LEU A 276 13.39 -5.60 21.84
CA LEU A 276 14.63 -4.87 21.55
C LEU A 276 15.25 -4.16 22.76
N VAL A 277 14.64 -4.25 23.95
CA VAL A 277 15.27 -3.75 25.19
C VAL A 277 16.30 -4.78 25.74
N LEU A 278 16.41 -5.96 25.11
CA LEU A 278 17.22 -7.09 25.56
C LEU A 278 18.51 -7.32 24.76
N TYR A 279 18.86 -6.41 23.85
CA TYR A 279 20.14 -6.39 23.13
C TYR A 279 20.82 -5.03 23.31
#